data_AF-A0A5B1ARS7-F1
#
_entry.id   AF-A0A5B1ARS7-F1
#
_cell.length_a   1.000
_cell.length_b   1.000
_cell.length_c   1.000
_cell.angle_alpha   90.00
_cell.angle_beta   90.00
_cell.angle_gamma   90.00
#
_symmetry.space_group_name_H-M   'P 1'
#
loop_
_entity.id
_entity.type
_entity.pdbx_description
1 polymer ?
#
loop_
_entity_poly.entity_id
_entity_poly.type
_entity_poly.pdbx_seq_one_letter_code
_entity_poly.pdbx_strand_id
1 'polypeptide(L)'
;MLNRLWRLVNNRLNYLTPTSKPIGYGSGRNGQRRRLYDEPNTPLDRLLTAKVLSPAQESELLAYRDSLNPAAIGRQIADLQAALLRLAKNKTEQLYLAAIPTALPDVRSGIRIKNKAA
;
A
#
# COMPACT_ATOMS: atom_id res chain seq x y z
N MET A 1 -6.87 1.78 16.95
CA MET A 1 -5.50 1.36 16.53
C MET A 1 -5.16 1.80 15.13
N LEU A 2 -6.08 1.69 14.16
CA LEU A 2 -5.87 2.12 12.77
C LEU A 2 -5.45 3.58 12.64
N ASN A 3 -6.09 4.52 13.35
CA ASN A 3 -5.71 5.95 13.35
C ASN A 3 -4.27 6.18 13.85
N ARG A 4 -3.80 5.38 14.81
CA ARG A 4 -2.42 5.47 15.32
C ARG A 4 -1.42 4.95 14.28
N LEU A 5 -1.75 3.84 13.62
CA LEU A 5 -0.94 3.28 12.53
C LEU A 5 -0.85 4.27 11.36
N TRP A 6 -2.00 4.85 10.96
CA TRP A 6 -2.07 5.81 9.86
C TRP A 6 -1.12 6.99 10.07
N ARG A 7 -1.13 7.60 11.27
CA ARG A 7 -0.23 8.72 11.59
C ARG A 7 1.25 8.35 11.41
N LEU A 8 1.66 7.18 11.88
CA LEU A 8 3.05 6.70 11.77
C LEU A 8 3.45 6.42 10.32
N VAL A 9 2.57 5.77 9.56
CA VAL A 9 2.77 5.52 8.13
C VAL A 9 2.86 6.83 7.36
N ASN A 10 1.98 7.78 7.66
CA ASN A 10 1.98 9.10 7.03
C ASN A 10 3.29 9.87 7.31
N ASN A 11 3.78 9.83 8.55
CA ASN A 11 5.09 10.40 8.89
C ASN A 11 6.21 9.73 8.09
N ARG A 12 6.25 8.39 8.06
CA ARG A 12 7.28 7.64 7.32
C ARG A 12 7.28 7.96 5.83
N LEU A 13 6.10 8.01 5.20
CA LEU A 13 5.97 8.21 3.76
C LEU A 13 6.28 9.65 3.34
N ASN A 14 5.84 10.64 4.10
CA ASN A 14 5.98 12.04 3.69
C ASN A 14 7.34 12.64 4.05
N TYR A 15 7.95 12.20 5.14
CA TYR A 15 9.16 12.83 5.69
C TYR A 15 10.43 11.99 5.52
N LEU A 16 10.31 10.66 5.42
CA LEU A 16 11.46 9.76 5.56
C LEU A 16 11.68 8.81 4.39
N THR A 17 10.71 8.70 3.47
CA THR A 17 10.77 7.75 2.35
C THR A 17 10.93 8.50 1.02
N PRO A 18 12.08 8.38 0.35
CA PRO A 18 12.23 8.88 -1.01
C PRO A 18 11.28 8.16 -1.97
N THR A 19 10.67 8.91 -2.89
CA THR A 19 9.84 8.35 -3.96
C THR A 19 10.24 8.95 -5.30
N SER A 20 10.21 8.13 -6.34
CA SER A 20 10.34 8.57 -7.74
C SER A 20 8.97 8.84 -8.33
N LYS A 21 8.83 9.92 -9.10
CA LYS A 21 7.62 10.33 -9.79
C LYS A 21 7.85 10.37 -11.29
N PRO A 22 6.84 10.00 -12.09
CA PRO A 22 6.95 10.06 -13.53
C PRO A 22 7.03 11.52 -13.99
N ILE A 23 8.05 11.86 -14.77
CA ILE A 23 8.28 13.21 -15.32
C ILE A 23 8.02 13.29 -16.82
N GLY A 24 7.87 12.15 -17.49
CA GLY A 24 7.60 12.13 -18.91
C GLY A 24 7.64 10.75 -19.51
N TYR A 25 7.79 10.71 -20.83
CA TYR A 25 7.90 9.49 -21.61
C TYR A 25 9.11 9.57 -22.53
N GLY A 26 9.82 8.45 -22.66
CA GLY A 26 10.88 8.26 -23.64
C GLY A 26 10.64 7.00 -24.45
N SER A 27 11.58 6.68 -25.32
CA SER A 27 11.58 5.46 -26.12
C SER A 27 12.66 4.50 -25.62
N GLY A 28 12.29 3.24 -25.43
CA GLY A 28 13.26 2.17 -25.17
C GLY A 28 14.02 1.77 -26.42
N ARG A 29 14.98 0.85 -26.26
CA ARG A 29 15.87 0.39 -27.33
C ARG A 29 15.18 -0.10 -28.61
N ASN A 30 13.96 -0.65 -28.51
CA ASN A 30 13.20 -1.16 -29.65
C ASN A 30 12.00 -0.24 -29.99
N GLY A 31 12.05 1.04 -29.59
CA GLY A 31 11.01 2.03 -29.87
C GLY A 31 9.78 2.00 -28.94
N GLN A 32 9.71 1.05 -28.00
CA GLN A 32 8.59 0.98 -27.05
C GLN A 32 8.58 2.17 -26.10
N ARG A 33 7.40 2.77 -25.90
CA ARG A 33 7.20 3.89 -24.97
C ARG A 33 7.50 3.45 -23.54
N ARG A 34 8.35 4.20 -22.83
CA ARG A 34 8.70 3.97 -21.43
C ARG A 34 8.48 5.24 -20.61
N ARG A 35 8.08 5.08 -19.34
CA ARG A 35 8.01 6.19 -18.38
C ARG A 35 9.42 6.58 -17.96
N LEU A 36 9.67 7.88 -17.95
CA LEU A 36 10.86 8.47 -17.35
C LEU A 36 10.50 8.95 -15.96
N TYR A 37 11.38 8.69 -15.00
CA TYR A 37 11.20 9.06 -13.61
C TYR A 37 12.30 10.02 -13.20
N ASP A 38 12.00 10.86 -12.22
CA ASP A 38 13.02 11.67 -11.56
C ASP A 38 13.84 10.87 -10.55
N GLU A 39 14.88 11.53 -10.04
CA GLU A 39 15.65 11.02 -8.92
C GLU A 39 14.78 10.91 -7.66
N PRO A 40 14.95 9.84 -6.86
CA PRO A 40 14.18 9.66 -5.64
C PRO A 40 14.34 10.83 -4.68
N ASN A 41 13.22 11.46 -4.30
CA ASN A 41 13.17 12.54 -3.32
C ASN A 41 12.00 12.34 -2.36
N THR A 42 12.14 12.78 -1.11
CA THR A 42 11.03 12.71 -0.16
C THR A 42 9.92 13.68 -0.58
N PRO A 43 8.65 13.39 -0.27
CA PRO A 43 7.57 14.35 -0.50
C PRO A 43 7.81 15.72 0.17
N LEU A 44 8.42 15.74 1.36
CA LEU A 44 8.83 16.99 2.01
C LEU A 44 9.85 17.77 1.16
N ASP A 45 10.92 17.13 0.67
CA ASP A 45 11.95 17.82 -0.13
C ASP A 45 11.37 18.38 -1.43
N ARG A 46 10.40 17.68 -2.03
CA ARG A 46 9.65 18.17 -3.19
C ARG A 46 8.82 19.41 -2.85
N LEU A 47 8.16 19.40 -1.69
CA LEU A 47 7.36 20.54 -1.22
C LEU A 47 8.24 21.78 -0.95
N LEU A 48 9.41 21.59 -0.32
CA LEU A 48 10.40 22.65 -0.10
C LEU A 48 10.93 23.19 -1.45
N THR A 49 11.23 22.30 -2.39
CA THR A 49 11.70 22.69 -3.73
C THR A 49 10.67 23.52 -4.50
N ALA A 50 9.37 23.27 -4.29
CA ALA A 50 8.29 24.00 -4.95
C ALA A 50 8.21 25.49 -4.51
N LYS A 51 8.84 25.87 -3.40
CA LYS A 51 8.88 27.25 -2.87
C LYS A 51 7.50 27.91 -2.72
N VAL A 52 6.51 27.11 -2.33
CA VAL A 52 5.12 27.55 -2.10
C VAL A 52 4.83 27.85 -0.63
N LEU A 53 5.78 27.56 0.26
CA LEU A 53 5.64 27.73 1.70
C LEU A 53 6.25 29.04 2.17
N SER A 54 5.70 29.59 3.26
CA SER A 54 6.38 30.67 3.98
C SER A 54 7.61 30.14 4.74
N PRO A 55 8.60 31.00 5.04
CA PRO A 55 9.78 30.58 5.82
C PRO A 55 9.44 29.95 7.18
N ALA A 56 8.36 30.41 7.82
CA ALA A 56 7.89 29.85 9.09
C ALA A 56 7.39 28.40 8.93
N GLN A 57 6.63 28.13 7.87
CA GLN A 57 6.13 26.77 7.58
C GLN A 57 7.26 25.82 7.20
N GLU A 58 8.25 26.27 6.42
CA GLU A 58 9.42 25.45 6.09
C GLU A 58 10.18 25.06 7.36
N SER A 59 10.43 26.03 8.25
CA SER A 59 11.10 25.80 9.53
C SER A 59 10.34 24.81 10.42
N GLU A 60 9.02 24.96 10.52
CA GLU A 60 8.17 24.05 11.29
C GLU A 60 8.23 22.61 10.76
N LEU A 61 8.12 22.42 9.44
CA LEU A 61 8.16 21.10 8.82
C LEU A 61 9.54 20.43 8.94
N LEU A 62 10.61 21.20 8.81
CA LEU A 62 11.98 20.72 9.00
C LEU A 62 12.23 20.32 10.46
N ALA A 63 11.85 21.17 11.41
CA ALA A 63 11.96 20.85 12.84
C ALA A 63 11.14 19.60 13.19
N TYR A 64 9.94 19.46 12.63
CA TYR A 64 9.12 18.26 12.81
C TYR A 64 9.80 17.02 12.21
N ARG A 65 10.32 17.08 10.98
CA ARG A 65 11.09 15.98 10.36
C ARG A 65 12.23 15.54 11.27
N ASP A 66 13.02 16.50 11.76
CA ASP A 66 14.23 16.24 12.53
C ASP A 66 13.92 15.66 13.92
N SER A 67 12.70 15.87 14.43
CA SER A 67 12.21 15.22 15.65
C SER A 67 11.86 13.73 15.47
N LEU A 68 11.72 13.24 14.23
CA LEU A 68 11.29 11.87 13.96
C LEU A 68 12.46 10.88 14.11
N ASN A 69 12.18 9.75 14.78
CA ASN A 69 13.11 8.62 14.84
C ASN A 69 12.65 7.49 13.88
N PRO A 70 13.33 7.27 12.74
CA PRO A 70 12.92 6.29 11.74
C PRO A 70 12.82 4.86 12.28
N ALA A 71 13.77 4.46 13.14
CA ALA A 71 13.80 3.11 13.71
C ALA A 71 12.65 2.89 14.70
N ALA A 72 12.34 3.90 15.53
CA ALA A 72 11.22 3.83 16.46
C ALA A 72 9.87 3.78 15.72
N ILE A 73 9.71 4.58 14.66
CA ILE A 73 8.52 4.56 13.81
C ILE A 73 8.33 3.19 13.16
N GLY A 74 9.40 2.60 12.62
CA GLY A 74 9.37 1.27 12.02
C GLY A 74 8.87 0.19 13.00
N ARG A 75 9.40 0.17 14.23
CA ARG A 75 8.97 -0.77 15.28
C ARG A 75 7.49 -0.59 15.63
N GLN A 76 7.07 0.64 15.89
CA GLN A 76 5.67 0.93 16.27
C GLN A 76 4.67 0.55 15.16
N ILE A 77 5.04 0.76 13.89
CA ILE A 77 4.22 0.31 12.75
C ILE A 77 4.06 -1.22 12.78
N ALA A 78 5.16 -1.96 12.94
CA ALA A 78 5.14 -3.43 12.96
C ALA A 78 4.29 -3.96 14.14
N ASP A 79 4.47 -3.39 15.34
CA ASP A 79 3.72 -3.78 16.53
C ASP A 79 2.21 -3.55 16.36
N LEU A 80 1.82 -2.39 15.82
CA LEU A 80 0.42 -2.06 15.57
C LEU A 80 -0.19 -2.96 14.49
N GLN A 81 0.55 -3.25 13.42
CA GLN A 81 0.10 -4.17 12.37
C GLN A 81 -0.08 -5.59 12.92
N ALA A 82 0.85 -6.10 13.73
CA ALA A 82 0.75 -7.41 14.36
C ALA A 82 -0.47 -7.52 15.28
N ALA A 83 -0.75 -6.47 16.06
CA ALA A 83 -1.95 -6.43 16.90
C ALA A 83 -3.24 -6.37 16.09
N LEU A 84 -3.29 -5.57 15.01
CA LEU A 84 -4.45 -5.50 14.11
C LEU A 84 -4.72 -6.84 13.41
N LEU A 85 -3.68 -7.53 12.95
CA LEU A 85 -3.81 -8.87 12.34
C LEU A 85 -4.40 -9.87 13.32
N ARG A 86 -3.94 -9.85 14.58
CA ARG A 86 -4.46 -10.73 15.63
C ARG A 86 -5.95 -10.48 15.90
N LEU A 87 -6.37 -9.22 15.95
CA LEU A 87 -7.78 -8.85 16.14
C LEU A 87 -8.66 -9.24 14.94
N ALA A 88 -8.12 -9.17 13.73
CA ALA A 88 -8.85 -9.51 12.51
C ALA A 88 -8.98 -11.03 12.28
N LYS A 89 -8.04 -11.82 12.81
CA LYS A 89 -7.86 -13.26 12.51
C LYS A 89 -9.18 -14.04 12.43
N ASN A 90 -9.90 -14.15 13.55
CA ASN A 90 -11.09 -15.01 13.63
C ASN A 90 -12.19 -14.55 12.66
N LYS A 91 -12.38 -13.23 12.50
CA LYS A 91 -13.37 -12.69 11.57
C LYS A 91 -13.01 -13.01 10.11
N THR A 92 -11.74 -12.89 9.76
CA THR A 92 -11.25 -13.24 8.42
C THR A 92 -11.40 -14.74 8.15
N GLU A 93 -11.06 -15.60 9.13
CA GLU A 93 -11.23 -17.06 9.02
C GLU A 93 -12.70 -17.46 8.85
N GLN A 94 -13.62 -16.85 9.62
CA GLN A 94 -15.05 -17.09 9.47
C GLN A 94 -15.58 -16.70 8.09
N LEU A 95 -15.19 -15.54 7.58
CA LEU A 95 -15.57 -15.10 6.23
C LEU A 95 -15.02 -16.02 5.16
N TYR A 96 -13.78 -16.50 5.32
CA TYR A 96 -13.18 -17.47 4.41
C TYR A 96 -13.96 -18.79 4.38
N LEU A 97 -14.28 -19.35 5.56
CA LEU A 97 -15.06 -20.59 5.65
C LEU A 97 -16.47 -20.44 5.07
N ALA A 98 -17.13 -19.30 5.30
CA ALA A 98 -18.45 -19.01 4.74
C ALA A 98 -18.46 -18.87 3.21
N ALA A 99 -17.31 -18.53 2.61
CA ALA A 99 -17.18 -18.42 1.16
C ALA A 99 -16.96 -19.78 0.46
N ILE A 100 -16.68 -20.85 1.21
CA ILE A 100 -16.54 -22.20 0.65
C ILE A 100 -17.94 -22.75 0.36
N PRO A 101 -18.27 -23.12 -0.88
CA PRO A 101 -19.54 -23.74 -1.21
C PRO A 101 -19.74 -25.01 -0.38
N THR A 102 -20.82 -25.08 0.38
CA THR A 102 -21.14 -26.27 1.19
C THR A 102 -21.54 -27.46 0.31
N ALA A 103 -22.03 -27.19 -0.91
CA ALA A 103 -22.38 -28.22 -1.87
C ALA A 103 -21.16 -28.61 -2.72
N LEU A 104 -20.90 -29.92 -2.84
CA LEU A 104 -19.95 -30.44 -3.80
C LEU A 104 -20.37 -30.01 -5.22
N PRO A 105 -19.42 -29.67 -6.11
CA PRO A 105 -19.76 -29.34 -7.49
C PRO A 105 -20.52 -30.50 -8.13
N ASP A 106 -21.58 -30.19 -8.87
CA ASP A 106 -22.38 -31.20 -9.56
C ASP A 106 -21.55 -31.87 -10.66
N VAL A 107 -20.97 -33.01 -10.32
CA VAL A 107 -20.13 -33.84 -11.20
C VAL A 107 -20.91 -34.38 -12.40
N ARG A 108 -22.25 -34.34 -12.37
CA ARG A 108 -23.13 -34.85 -13.44
C ARG A 108 -23.55 -33.79 -14.44
N SER A 109 -23.32 -32.50 -14.18
CA SER A 109 -23.69 -31.39 -15.07
C SER A 109 -23.11 -31.49 -16.50
N GLY A 110 -22.03 -32.27 -16.71
CA GLY A 110 -21.43 -32.53 -18.01
C GLY A 110 -21.67 -33.93 -18.60
N ILE A 111 -22.31 -34.85 -17.87
CA ILE A 111 -22.46 -36.26 -18.31
C ILE A 111 -23.79 -36.42 -19.06
N ARG A 112 -23.73 -36.50 -20.39
CA ARG A 112 -24.90 -36.86 -21.22
C ARG A 112 -25.24 -38.34 -21.04
N ILE A 113 -26.21 -38.63 -20.18
CA ILE A 113 -26.79 -39.97 -20.05
C ILE A 113 -27.75 -40.17 -21.23
N LYS A 114 -27.41 -41.07 -22.17
CA LYS A 114 -28.35 -41.53 -23.19
C LYS A 114 -29.34 -42.48 -22.54
N ASN A 115 -30.58 -42.03 -22.33
CA ASN A 115 -31.65 -42.92 -21.94
C ASN A 115 -31.96 -43.86 -23.12
N LYS A 116 -31.85 -45.17 -22.90
CA LYS A 116 -32.37 -46.18 -23.83
C LYS A 116 -33.90 -46.14 -23.71
N ALA A 117 -34.57 -45.66 -24.75
CA ALA A 117 -36.01 -45.81 -24.88
C ALA A 117 -36.35 -47.31 -24.98
N ALA A 118 -37.38 -47.73 -24.24
CA ALA A 118 -37.96 -49.06 -24.24
C ALA A 118 -38.77 -49.32 -25.52
#